data_AF-A0A397SBI6-F1
#
_entry.id   AF-A0A397SBI6-F1
#
_cell.length_a   1.000
_cell.length_b   1.000
_cell.length_c   1.000
_cell.angle_alpha   90.00
_cell.angle_beta   90.00
_cell.angle_gamma   90.00
#
_symmetry.space_group_name_H-M   'P 1'
#
loop_
_entity.id
_entity.type
_entity.pdbx_description
1 polymer ?
#
loop_
_entity_poly.entity_id
_entity_poly.type
_entity_poly.pdbx_seq_one_letter_code
_entity_poly.pdbx_strand_id
1 'polypeptide(L)'
;MSSLSLLNSLGVMPFLTLTAVFLFIGPVLFMGIATMWSNLKQKISDELSAHVIKILIDLGILNNIPEIGKRSLHDQIFTELNDKFDTCISDINSTFTAKLGRINNDLNNKLNEVNAGEAQKILNNITTKVNNIEEACRNDFCRINVVIEDLQNKINQHYAVVQRSDFDQLSSSQKFANIISVIREQFSDIFDRVKGANDYSLDQMCAVVSVDILSRLGMGVIGKDTIKGFYRGENISSKNLEKIGAWVDHTHLHRY
;
A
#
# COMPACT_ATOMS: atom_id res chain seq x y z
N MET A 1 -0.83 -7.15 -20.90
CA MET A 1 -0.07 -7.35 -19.64
C MET A 1 1.31 -6.74 -19.81
N SER A 2 1.63 -5.58 -19.20
CA SER A 2 3.01 -5.11 -18.90
C SER A 2 3.04 -3.65 -18.40
N SER A 3 2.36 -3.37 -17.28
CA SER A 3 2.48 -2.05 -16.62
C SER A 3 2.51 -2.12 -15.09
N LEU A 4 2.36 -3.30 -14.50
CA LEU A 4 2.42 -3.51 -13.05
C LEU A 4 3.84 -3.81 -12.51
N SER A 5 4.84 -3.98 -13.37
CA SER A 5 6.22 -4.25 -12.94
C SER A 5 7.07 -3.00 -12.66
N LEU A 6 6.63 -1.81 -13.06
CA LEU A 6 7.44 -0.58 -12.97
C LEU A 6 7.29 0.21 -11.66
N LEU A 7 6.31 -0.10 -10.81
CA LEU A 7 6.14 0.58 -9.51
C LEU A 7 6.98 -0.03 -8.38
N ASN A 8 7.59 -1.21 -8.58
CA ASN A 8 8.40 -1.87 -7.55
C ASN A 8 9.88 -1.45 -7.53
N SER A 9 10.35 -0.64 -8.48
CA SER A 9 11.80 -0.45 -8.68
C SER A 9 12.39 0.87 -8.17
N LEU A 10 11.58 1.90 -7.83
CA LEU A 10 12.13 3.26 -7.68
C LEU A 10 11.94 3.93 -6.30
N GLY A 11 11.19 3.32 -5.37
CA GLY A 11 10.94 3.92 -4.04
C GLY A 11 11.50 3.16 -2.83
N VAL A 12 11.83 1.86 -2.98
CA VAL A 12 12.14 0.98 -1.84
C VAL A 12 13.66 0.91 -1.53
N MET A 13 14.49 1.14 -2.54
CA MET A 13 15.96 1.09 -2.40
C MET A 13 16.54 2.10 -1.39
N PRO A 14 16.13 3.40 -1.35
CA PRO A 14 16.74 4.34 -0.41
C PRO A 14 16.41 4.03 1.05
N PHE A 15 15.20 3.51 1.32
CA PHE A 15 14.80 3.12 2.68
C PHE A 15 15.58 1.89 3.18
N LEU A 16 15.74 0.87 2.33
CA LEU A 16 16.53 -0.33 2.67
C LEU A 16 18.03 -0.02 2.82
N THR A 17 18.59 0.85 1.97
CA THR A 17 20.00 1.27 2.11
C THR A 17 20.22 2.12 3.36
N LEU A 18 19.32 3.05 3.69
CA LEU A 18 19.41 3.82 4.93
C LEU A 18 19.30 2.90 6.16
N THR A 19 18.37 1.96 6.15
CA THR A 19 18.19 0.97 7.22
C THR A 19 19.44 0.10 7.39
N ALA A 20 20.04 -0.36 6.28
CA ALA A 20 21.29 -1.13 6.31
C ALA A 20 22.46 -0.30 6.86
N VAL A 21 22.59 0.97 6.45
CA VAL A 21 23.64 1.88 6.95
C VAL A 21 23.52 2.05 8.47
N PHE A 22 22.31 2.25 9.01
CA PHE A 22 22.10 2.34 10.45
C PHE A 22 22.41 1.03 11.19
N LEU A 23 22.04 -0.12 10.61
CA LEU A 23 22.30 -1.44 11.20
C LEU A 23 23.79 -1.82 11.21
N PHE A 24 24.57 -1.39 10.21
CA PHE A 24 25.99 -1.75 10.12
C PHE A 24 26.91 -0.71 10.75
N ILE A 25 26.63 0.59 10.60
CA ILE A 25 27.50 1.65 11.13
C ILE A 25 27.22 1.90 12.62
N GLY A 26 25.96 1.77 13.05
CA GLY A 26 25.56 1.97 14.44
C GLY A 26 26.37 1.13 15.43
N PRO A 27 26.39 -0.21 15.31
CA PRO A 27 27.13 -1.08 16.23
C PRO A 27 28.63 -0.79 16.28
N VAL A 28 29.25 -0.45 15.14
CA VAL A 28 30.68 -0.11 15.06
C VAL A 28 30.99 1.19 15.80
N LEU A 29 30.16 2.22 15.61
CA LEU A 29 30.29 3.48 16.35
C LEU A 29 30.08 3.28 17.86
N PHE A 30 29.05 2.51 18.25
CA PHE A 30 28.79 2.21 19.67
C PHE A 30 29.95 1.45 20.31
N MET A 31 30.52 0.46 19.61
CA MET A 31 31.67 -0.31 20.13
C MET A 31 32.91 0.55 20.27
N GLY A 32 33.16 1.48 19.34
CA GLY A 32 34.24 2.46 19.42
C GLY A 32 34.08 3.42 20.61
N ILE A 33 32.87 3.93 20.84
CA ILE A 33 32.58 4.79 22.00
C ILE A 33 32.78 4.02 23.32
N ALA A 34 32.31 2.77 23.39
CA ALA A 34 32.47 1.93 24.57
C ALA A 34 33.95 1.62 24.88
N THR A 35 34.77 1.36 23.86
CA THR A 35 36.21 1.13 24.05
C THR A 35 36.94 2.38 24.49
N MET A 36 36.64 3.54 23.89
CA MET A 36 37.20 4.83 24.32
C MET A 36 36.81 5.17 25.76
N TRP A 37 35.56 4.90 26.15
CA TRP A 37 35.08 5.11 27.51
C TRP A 37 35.80 4.22 28.54
N SER A 38 35.97 2.94 28.23
CA SER A 38 36.72 2.00 29.07
C SER A 38 38.17 2.45 29.27
N ASN A 39 38.83 2.88 28.19
CA ASN A 39 40.21 3.38 28.24
C ASN A 39 40.33 4.67 29.08
N LEU A 40 39.39 5.61 28.91
CA LEU A 40 39.35 6.84 29.70
C LEU A 40 39.15 6.54 31.20
N LYS A 41 38.23 5.62 31.54
CA LYS A 41 37.99 5.20 32.92
C LYS A 41 39.25 4.61 33.55
N GLN A 42 39.95 3.73 32.81
CA GLN A 42 41.20 3.12 33.27
C GLN A 42 42.28 4.18 33.52
N LYS A 43 42.49 5.10 32.55
CA LYS A 43 43.52 6.12 32.65
C LYS A 43 43.32 7.07 33.84
N ILE A 44 42.07 7.50 34.09
CA ILE A 44 41.74 8.34 35.24
C ILE A 44 42.01 7.58 36.56
N SER A 45 41.66 6.29 36.62
CA SER A 45 41.89 5.46 37.80
C SER A 45 43.39 5.29 38.10
N ASP A 46 44.19 4.98 37.08
CA ASP A 46 45.64 4.78 37.22
C ASP A 46 46.34 6.07 37.68
N GLU A 47 45.99 7.21 37.08
CA GLU A 47 46.60 8.51 37.40
C GLU A 47 46.22 9.02 38.80
N LEU A 48 44.98 8.78 39.22
CA LEU A 48 44.52 9.12 40.57
C LEU A 48 45.18 8.23 41.63
N SER A 49 45.29 6.92 41.37
CA SER A 49 45.99 5.98 42.25
C SER A 49 47.44 6.39 42.47
N ALA A 50 48.15 6.78 41.40
CA ALA A 50 49.53 7.26 41.49
C ALA A 50 49.64 8.54 42.35
N HIS A 51 48.71 9.49 42.20
CA HIS A 51 48.69 10.72 43.00
C HIS A 51 48.41 10.45 44.49
N VAL A 52 47.50 9.54 44.81
CA VAL A 52 47.17 9.16 46.19
C VAL A 52 48.38 8.53 46.88
N ILE A 53 49.06 7.60 46.21
CA ILE A 53 50.30 6.97 46.73
C ILE A 53 51.37 8.04 46.97
N LYS A 54 51.54 8.98 46.04
CA LYS A 54 52.50 10.08 46.17
C LYS A 54 52.18 10.98 47.38
N ILE A 55 50.93 11.39 47.55
CA ILE A 55 50.50 12.21 48.70
C ILE A 55 50.76 11.48 50.01
N LEU A 56 50.47 10.18 50.09
CA LEU A 56 50.69 9.35 51.27
C LEU A 56 52.17 9.22 51.66
N ILE A 57 53.06 9.14 50.66
CA ILE A 57 54.51 9.14 50.85
C ILE A 57 54.99 10.53 51.31
N ASP A 58 54.55 11.60 50.64
CA ASP A 58 54.95 12.98 50.91
C ASP A 58 54.51 13.47 52.30
N LEU A 59 53.35 13.01 52.80
CA LEU A 59 52.86 13.35 54.15
C LEU A 59 53.59 12.61 55.28
N GLY A 60 54.52 11.68 54.98
CA GLY A 60 55.29 10.93 55.97
C GLY A 60 54.48 9.93 56.82
N ILE A 61 53.19 9.77 56.53
CA ILE A 61 52.25 8.87 57.22
C ILE A 61 52.73 7.41 57.15
N LEU A 62 53.32 7.00 56.02
CA LEU A 62 53.84 5.64 55.83
C LEU A 62 55.12 5.34 56.62
N ASN A 63 55.84 6.33 57.14
CA ASN A 63 57.15 6.12 57.79
C ASN A 63 57.07 6.01 59.33
N ASN A 64 55.99 6.50 59.95
CA ASN A 64 55.89 6.62 61.43
C ASN A 64 54.85 5.68 62.08
N ILE A 65 54.15 4.85 61.31
CA ILE A 65 53.07 3.98 61.79
C ILE A 65 53.58 2.51 61.83
N PRO A 66 53.25 1.70 62.86
CA PRO A 66 53.52 0.25 62.82
C PRO A 66 52.89 -0.39 61.58
N GLU A 67 53.54 -1.37 60.94
CA GLU A 67 53.07 -2.03 59.69
C GLU A 67 51.56 -2.39 59.70
N ILE A 68 51.05 -2.86 60.84
CA ILE A 68 49.62 -3.19 61.04
C ILE A 68 48.71 -1.95 60.93
N GLY A 69 49.11 -0.80 61.47
CA GLY A 69 48.36 0.45 61.36
C GLY A 69 48.43 1.07 59.96
N LYS A 70 49.56 0.89 59.24
CA LYS A 70 49.69 1.36 57.85
C LYS A 70 48.67 0.67 56.93
N ARG A 71 48.52 -0.65 57.08
CA ARG A 71 47.57 -1.43 56.28
C ARG A 71 46.13 -1.01 56.55
N SER A 72 45.76 -0.82 57.81
CA SER A 72 44.41 -0.34 58.18
C SER A 72 44.09 1.05 57.63
N LEU A 73 45.06 1.96 57.62
CA LEU A 73 44.87 3.34 57.16
C LEU A 73 44.83 3.41 55.62
N HIS A 74 45.64 2.58 54.95
CA HIS A 74 45.58 2.36 53.51
C HIS A 74 44.21 1.84 53.09
N ASP A 75 43.69 0.82 53.78
CA ASP A 75 42.39 0.22 53.46
C ASP A 75 41.23 1.20 53.68
N GLN A 76 41.28 2.02 54.75
CA GLN A 76 40.29 3.09 54.96
C GLN A 76 40.31 4.15 53.87
N ILE A 77 41.48 4.68 53.52
CA ILE A 77 41.61 5.70 52.47
C ILE A 77 41.18 5.14 51.12
N PHE A 78 41.59 3.91 50.79
CA PHE A 78 41.21 3.26 49.55
C PHE A 78 39.70 3.05 49.45
N THR A 79 39.05 2.62 50.55
CA THR A 79 37.60 2.42 50.60
C THR A 79 36.86 3.76 50.43
N GLU A 80 37.22 4.79 51.20
CA GLU A 80 36.55 6.09 51.12
C GLU A 80 36.73 6.76 49.73
N LEU A 81 37.90 6.57 49.12
CA LEU A 81 38.19 7.10 47.79
C LEU A 81 37.42 6.35 46.70
N ASN A 82 37.31 5.03 46.79
CA ASN A 82 36.48 4.23 45.88
C ASN A 82 35.00 4.59 46.00
N ASP A 83 34.47 4.73 47.22
CA ASP A 83 33.06 5.09 47.42
C ASP A 83 32.74 6.46 46.80
N LYS A 84 33.65 7.45 46.96
CA LYS A 84 33.52 8.77 46.32
C LYS A 84 33.64 8.69 44.81
N PHE A 85 34.53 7.84 44.30
CA PHE A 85 34.70 7.64 42.87
C PHE A 85 33.47 6.97 42.24
N ASP A 86 32.94 5.91 42.85
CA ASP A 86 31.74 5.23 42.40
C ASP A 86 30.52 6.15 42.40
N THR A 87 30.40 6.99 43.43
CA THR A 87 29.37 8.04 43.49
C THR A 87 29.52 9.01 42.32
N CYS A 88 30.74 9.54 42.09
CA CYS A 88 31.02 10.45 40.98
C CYS A 88 30.75 9.82 39.60
N ILE A 89 31.16 8.56 39.39
CA ILE A 89 30.90 7.83 38.16
C ILE A 89 29.41 7.59 37.96
N SER A 90 28.67 7.26 39.03
CA SER A 90 27.21 7.12 38.99
C SER A 90 26.53 8.43 38.58
N ASP A 91 26.97 9.56 39.14
CA ASP A 91 26.44 10.90 38.81
C ASP A 91 26.74 11.29 37.35
N ILE A 92 27.95 11.00 36.87
CA ILE A 92 28.32 11.21 35.47
C ILE A 92 27.46 10.32 34.56
N ASN A 93 27.33 9.03 34.86
CA ASN A 93 26.56 8.09 34.06
C ASN A 93 25.07 8.46 34.01
N SER A 94 24.48 8.86 35.15
CA SER A 94 23.09 9.29 35.20
C SER A 94 22.87 10.57 34.39
N THR A 95 23.78 11.54 34.49
CA THR A 95 23.75 12.77 33.69
C THR A 95 23.89 12.49 32.20
N PHE A 96 24.80 11.60 31.81
CA PHE A 96 25.04 11.23 30.42
C PHE A 96 23.82 10.49 29.85
N THR A 97 23.28 9.53 30.60
CA THR A 97 22.07 8.79 30.24
C THR A 97 20.88 9.73 30.03
N ALA A 98 20.68 10.70 30.93
CA ALA A 98 19.62 11.69 30.81
C ALA A 98 19.80 12.57 29.56
N LYS A 99 21.03 13.02 29.26
CA LYS A 99 21.34 13.81 28.06
C LYS A 99 21.13 12.98 26.78
N LEU A 100 21.56 11.72 26.76
CA LEU A 100 21.39 10.83 25.62
C LEU A 100 19.90 10.57 25.33
N GLY A 101 19.10 10.34 26.38
CA GLY A 101 17.65 10.19 26.26
C GLY A 101 16.98 11.43 25.65
N ARG A 102 17.40 12.64 26.05
CA ARG A 102 16.89 13.89 25.46
C ARG A 102 17.24 14.02 23.97
N ILE A 103 18.49 13.73 23.60
CA ILE A 103 18.94 13.77 22.19
C ILE A 103 18.16 12.77 21.34
N ASN A 104 17.97 11.54 21.84
CA ASN A 104 17.22 10.51 21.14
C ASN A 104 15.77 10.94 20.87
N ASN A 105 15.12 11.54 21.88
CA ASN A 105 13.76 12.04 21.72
C ASN A 105 13.68 13.22 20.73
N ASP A 106 14.62 14.15 20.76
CA ASP A 106 14.67 15.29 19.81
C ASP A 106 14.87 14.81 18.37
N LEU A 107 15.79 13.87 18.14
CA LEU A 107 16.03 13.28 16.81
C LEU A 107 14.80 12.55 16.28
N ASN A 108 14.11 11.76 17.13
CA ASN A 108 12.89 11.07 16.73
C ASN A 108 11.77 12.05 16.36
N ASN A 109 11.61 13.14 17.10
CA ASN A 109 10.62 14.16 16.78
C ASN A 109 10.94 14.84 15.44
N LYS A 110 12.19 15.25 15.21
CA LYS A 110 12.64 15.83 13.92
C LYS A 110 12.45 14.86 12.75
N LEU A 111 12.74 13.58 12.95
CA LEU A 111 12.53 12.54 11.92
C LEU A 111 11.04 12.42 11.57
N ASN A 112 10.16 12.44 12.56
CA ASN A 112 8.72 12.40 12.35
C ASN A 112 8.20 13.64 11.60
N GLU A 113 8.71 14.83 11.92
CA GLU A 113 8.37 16.06 11.21
C GLU A 113 8.77 16.01 9.73
N VAL A 114 9.99 15.55 9.42
CA VAL A 114 10.47 15.41 8.04
C VAL A 114 9.63 14.39 7.28
N ASN A 115 9.35 13.23 7.88
CA ASN A 115 8.51 12.19 7.27
C ASN A 115 7.10 12.71 6.99
N ALA A 116 6.48 13.46 7.91
CA ALA A 116 5.17 14.06 7.71
C ALA A 116 5.19 15.09 6.58
N GLY A 117 6.22 15.96 6.51
CA GLY A 117 6.35 16.97 5.47
C GLY A 117 6.54 16.40 4.07
N GLU A 118 7.43 15.43 3.90
CA GLU A 118 7.64 14.76 2.60
C GLU A 118 6.42 13.92 2.19
N ALA A 119 5.80 13.19 3.13
CA ALA A 119 4.57 12.44 2.85
C ALA A 119 3.44 13.38 2.40
N GLN A 120 3.26 14.53 3.05
CA GLN A 120 2.26 15.52 2.66
C GLN A 120 2.54 16.11 1.27
N LYS A 121 3.80 16.34 0.93
CA LYS A 121 4.20 16.83 -0.40
C LYS A 121 3.89 15.82 -1.51
N ILE A 122 4.17 14.53 -1.26
CA ILE A 122 3.82 13.44 -2.17
C ILE A 122 2.30 13.35 -2.32
N LEU A 123 1.56 13.39 -1.20
CA LEU A 123 0.10 13.34 -1.18
C LEU A 123 -0.50 14.48 -2.02
N ASN A 124 -0.05 15.72 -1.81
CA ASN A 124 -0.53 16.89 -2.56
C ASN A 124 -0.29 16.75 -4.08
N ASN A 125 0.87 16.20 -4.49
CA ASN A 125 1.19 15.95 -5.90
C ASN A 125 0.25 14.87 -6.50
N ILE A 126 0.04 13.76 -5.77
CA ILE A 126 -0.90 12.71 -6.18
C ILE A 126 -2.32 13.28 -6.32
N THR A 127 -2.82 14.00 -5.32
CA THR A 127 -4.14 14.64 -5.37
C THR A 127 -4.30 15.54 -6.60
N THR A 128 -3.29 16.37 -6.90
CA THR A 128 -3.32 17.25 -8.08
C THR A 128 -3.42 16.45 -9.39
N LYS A 129 -2.62 15.38 -9.53
CA LYS A 129 -2.67 14.52 -10.73
C LYS A 129 -4.00 13.79 -10.86
N VAL A 130 -4.57 13.31 -9.76
CA VAL A 130 -5.88 12.64 -9.74
C VAL A 130 -6.99 13.60 -10.19
N ASN A 131 -6.99 14.83 -9.68
CA ASN A 131 -7.98 15.84 -10.10
C ASN A 131 -7.91 16.14 -11.60
N ASN A 132 -6.70 16.27 -12.16
CA ASN A 132 -6.50 16.49 -13.59
C ASN A 132 -7.02 15.31 -14.43
N ILE A 133 -6.81 14.07 -13.98
CA ILE A 133 -7.34 12.87 -14.65
C ILE A 133 -8.87 12.84 -14.57
N GLU A 134 -9.44 13.12 -13.40
CA GLU A 134 -10.89 13.15 -13.20
C GLU A 134 -11.56 14.17 -14.14
N GLU A 135 -10.98 15.36 -14.27
CA GLU A 135 -11.46 16.39 -15.18
C GLU A 135 -11.37 15.98 -16.65
N ALA A 136 -10.25 15.39 -17.07
CA ALA A 136 -10.10 14.86 -18.43
C ALA A 136 -11.14 13.77 -18.73
N CYS A 137 -11.35 12.83 -17.79
CA CYS A 137 -12.38 11.80 -17.93
C CYS A 137 -13.78 12.41 -18.01
N ARG A 138 -14.11 13.39 -17.17
CA ARG A 138 -15.41 14.11 -17.24
C ARG A 138 -15.63 14.69 -18.63
N ASN A 139 -14.63 15.35 -19.18
CA ASN A 139 -14.71 15.97 -20.50
C ASN A 139 -14.93 14.93 -21.61
N ASP A 140 -14.22 13.80 -21.54
CA ASP A 140 -14.40 12.70 -22.50
C ASP A 140 -15.81 12.09 -22.40
N PHE A 141 -16.33 11.88 -21.19
CA PHE A 141 -17.71 11.42 -20.99
C PHE A 141 -18.74 12.41 -21.55
N CYS A 142 -18.56 13.71 -21.37
CA CYS A 142 -19.42 14.72 -21.99
C CYS A 142 -19.42 14.61 -23.52
N ARG A 143 -18.23 14.42 -24.14
CA ARG A 143 -18.12 14.22 -25.59
C ARG A 143 -18.83 12.94 -26.05
N ILE A 144 -18.68 11.85 -25.32
CA ILE A 144 -19.39 10.60 -25.60
C ILE A 144 -20.91 10.81 -25.54
N ASN A 145 -21.41 11.55 -24.54
CA ASN A 145 -22.84 11.81 -24.42
C ASN A 145 -23.40 12.56 -25.63
N VAL A 146 -22.67 13.57 -26.12
CA VAL A 146 -23.03 14.29 -27.35
C VAL A 146 -23.08 13.35 -28.56
N VAL A 147 -22.12 12.42 -28.69
CA VAL A 147 -22.10 11.43 -29.78
C VAL A 147 -23.28 10.46 -29.69
N ILE A 148 -23.65 10.03 -28.48
CA ILE A 148 -24.81 9.16 -28.24
C ILE A 148 -26.11 9.89 -28.67
N GLU A 149 -26.27 11.16 -28.30
CA GLU A 149 -27.42 11.97 -28.71
C GLU A 149 -27.51 12.12 -30.23
N ASP A 150 -26.39 12.39 -30.93
CA ASP A 150 -26.36 12.47 -32.40
C ASP A 150 -26.78 11.14 -33.06
N LEU A 151 -26.28 10.01 -32.54
CA LEU A 151 -26.64 8.68 -33.03
C LEU A 151 -28.11 8.37 -32.81
N GLN A 152 -28.65 8.67 -31.62
CA GLN A 152 -30.07 8.50 -31.33
C GLN A 152 -30.94 9.31 -32.29
N ASN A 153 -30.57 10.57 -32.54
CA ASN A 153 -31.27 11.42 -33.49
C ASN A 153 -31.24 10.86 -34.92
N LYS A 154 -30.08 10.38 -35.40
CA LYS A 154 -29.95 9.72 -36.70
C LYS A 154 -30.79 8.45 -36.81
N ILE A 155 -30.79 7.61 -35.78
CA ILE A 155 -31.60 6.38 -35.76
C ILE A 155 -33.08 6.72 -35.84
N ASN A 156 -33.55 7.69 -35.05
CA ASN A 156 -34.95 8.13 -35.05
C ASN A 156 -35.37 8.67 -36.42
N GLN A 157 -34.52 9.45 -37.08
CA GLN A 157 -34.76 9.93 -38.44
C GLN A 157 -34.83 8.79 -39.45
N HIS A 158 -33.90 7.83 -39.40
CA HIS A 158 -33.90 6.68 -40.30
C HIS A 158 -35.15 5.82 -40.12
N TYR A 159 -35.58 5.59 -38.87
CA TYR A 159 -36.78 4.85 -38.56
C TYR A 159 -38.03 5.56 -39.08
N ALA A 160 -38.13 6.88 -38.94
CA ALA A 160 -39.24 7.66 -39.50
C ALA A 160 -39.33 7.60 -41.04
N VAL A 161 -38.20 7.42 -41.73
CA VAL A 161 -38.16 7.28 -43.20
C VAL A 161 -38.50 5.85 -43.63
N VAL A 162 -37.93 4.82 -42.99
CA VAL A 162 -38.14 3.40 -43.34
C VAL A 162 -39.54 2.91 -42.95
N GLN A 163 -40.12 3.43 -41.88
CA GLN A 163 -41.48 3.07 -41.45
C GLN A 163 -42.57 3.55 -42.44
N ARG A 164 -42.21 4.35 -43.46
CA ARG A 164 -43.12 4.78 -44.53
C ARG A 164 -43.12 3.87 -45.78
N SER A 165 -42.14 2.95 -45.94
CA SER A 165 -42.03 2.14 -47.18
C SER A 165 -42.34 0.65 -47.04
N ASP A 166 -42.01 -0.02 -45.92
CA ASP A 166 -42.01 -1.51 -45.89
C ASP A 166 -42.68 -2.18 -44.66
N PHE A 167 -43.27 -1.42 -43.74
CA PHE A 167 -43.60 -1.93 -42.40
C PHE A 167 -44.93 -2.74 -42.28
N ASP A 168 -45.82 -2.64 -43.29
CA ASP A 168 -47.18 -3.20 -43.20
C ASP A 168 -47.32 -4.67 -43.67
N GLN A 169 -46.26 -5.31 -44.18
CA GLN A 169 -46.39 -6.63 -44.87
C GLN A 169 -45.87 -7.88 -44.13
N LEU A 170 -45.28 -7.77 -42.93
CA LEU A 170 -44.69 -8.92 -42.22
C LEU A 170 -45.53 -9.39 -41.03
N SER A 171 -45.70 -10.72 -40.90
CA SER A 171 -46.36 -11.37 -39.75
C SER A 171 -45.53 -11.23 -38.46
N SER A 172 -46.19 -11.19 -37.30
CA SER A 172 -45.53 -10.99 -36.00
C SER A 172 -44.46 -12.02 -35.67
N SER A 173 -44.61 -13.26 -36.16
CA SER A 173 -43.62 -14.34 -35.96
C SER A 173 -42.34 -14.11 -36.75
N GLN A 174 -42.45 -13.65 -38.01
CA GLN A 174 -41.30 -13.32 -38.85
C GLN A 174 -40.53 -12.12 -38.30
N LYS A 175 -41.27 -11.12 -37.79
CA LYS A 175 -40.71 -9.95 -37.11
C LYS A 175 -39.88 -10.36 -35.89
N PHE A 176 -40.40 -11.27 -35.07
CA PHE A 176 -39.72 -11.76 -33.87
C PHE A 176 -38.46 -12.58 -34.18
N ALA A 177 -38.52 -13.46 -35.19
CA ALA A 177 -37.37 -14.24 -35.63
C ALA A 177 -36.22 -13.35 -36.13
N ASN A 178 -36.54 -12.31 -36.90
CA ASN A 178 -35.55 -11.36 -37.40
C ASN A 178 -34.88 -10.58 -36.26
N ILE A 179 -35.65 -10.14 -35.24
CA ILE A 179 -35.10 -9.44 -34.07
C ILE A 179 -34.15 -10.33 -33.28
N ILE A 180 -34.51 -11.60 -33.03
CA ILE A 180 -33.61 -12.56 -32.35
C ILE A 180 -32.32 -12.75 -33.14
N SER A 181 -32.40 -12.86 -34.47
CA SER A 181 -31.22 -13.01 -35.33
C SER A 181 -30.27 -11.82 -35.21
N VAL A 182 -30.80 -10.60 -35.29
CA VAL A 182 -30.00 -9.36 -35.19
C VAL A 182 -29.35 -9.24 -33.81
N ILE A 183 -30.09 -9.52 -32.74
CA ILE A 183 -29.56 -9.48 -31.37
C ILE A 183 -28.45 -10.52 -31.19
N ARG A 184 -28.62 -11.73 -31.74
CA ARG A 184 -27.61 -12.79 -31.66
C ARG A 184 -26.34 -12.40 -32.40
N GLU A 185 -26.44 -11.78 -33.58
CA GLU A 185 -25.28 -11.31 -34.35
C GLU A 185 -24.48 -10.27 -33.56
N GLN A 186 -25.16 -9.24 -33.01
CA GLN A 186 -24.49 -8.23 -32.20
C GLN A 186 -23.87 -8.81 -30.92
N PHE A 187 -24.59 -9.72 -30.26
CA PHE A 187 -24.06 -10.42 -29.09
C PHE A 187 -22.80 -11.21 -29.45
N SER A 188 -22.81 -11.95 -30.57
CA SER A 188 -21.70 -12.80 -30.98
C SER A 188 -20.45 -11.97 -31.32
N ASP A 189 -20.62 -10.84 -32.03
CA ASP A 189 -19.52 -9.93 -32.34
C ASP A 189 -18.83 -9.37 -31.07
N ILE A 190 -19.63 -8.87 -30.12
CA ILE A 190 -19.11 -8.38 -28.83
C ILE A 190 -18.46 -9.51 -28.04
N PHE A 191 -19.10 -10.68 -28.01
CA PHE A 191 -18.63 -11.85 -27.28
C PHE A 191 -17.26 -12.31 -27.81
N ASP A 192 -17.09 -12.39 -29.13
CA ASP A 192 -15.83 -12.79 -29.77
C ASP A 192 -14.72 -11.77 -29.54
N ARG A 193 -15.04 -10.47 -29.60
CA ARG A 193 -14.07 -9.39 -29.32
C ARG A 193 -13.53 -9.48 -27.89
N VAL A 194 -14.40 -9.68 -26.90
CA VAL A 194 -14.00 -9.77 -25.49
C VAL A 194 -13.27 -11.09 -25.22
N LYS A 195 -13.75 -12.20 -25.78
CA LYS A 195 -13.11 -13.50 -25.67
C LYS A 195 -11.68 -13.48 -26.21
N GLY A 196 -11.47 -12.89 -27.39
CA GLY A 196 -10.15 -12.78 -28.02
C GLY A 196 -9.21 -11.83 -27.28
N ALA A 197 -9.70 -10.68 -26.82
CA ALA A 197 -8.88 -9.71 -26.08
C ALA A 197 -8.35 -10.25 -24.74
N ASN A 198 -9.05 -11.20 -24.13
CA ASN A 198 -8.70 -11.78 -22.83
C ASN A 198 -8.18 -13.22 -22.90
N ASP A 199 -7.98 -13.74 -24.12
CA ASP A 199 -7.53 -15.13 -24.38
C ASP A 199 -8.39 -16.19 -23.64
N TYR A 200 -9.70 -15.97 -23.61
CA TYR A 200 -10.62 -16.88 -22.95
C TYR A 200 -11.04 -18.04 -23.86
N SER A 201 -11.11 -19.25 -23.30
CA SER A 201 -11.90 -20.32 -23.92
C SER A 201 -13.39 -19.92 -23.92
N LEU A 202 -14.17 -20.47 -24.86
CA LEU A 202 -15.63 -20.25 -24.92
C LEU A 202 -16.29 -20.54 -23.56
N ASP A 203 -15.80 -21.57 -22.89
CA ASP A 203 -16.31 -22.03 -21.62
C ASP A 203 -16.00 -21.09 -20.45
N GLN A 204 -14.82 -20.46 -20.44
CA GLN A 204 -14.46 -19.44 -19.46
C GLN A 204 -15.26 -18.17 -19.70
N MET A 205 -15.39 -17.74 -20.96
CA MET A 205 -16.15 -16.54 -21.31
C MET A 205 -17.63 -16.68 -20.94
N CYS A 206 -18.27 -17.82 -21.25
CA CYS A 206 -19.65 -18.07 -20.84
C CYS A 206 -19.82 -18.10 -19.30
N ALA A 207 -18.81 -18.56 -18.55
CA ALA A 207 -18.85 -18.53 -17.08
C ALA A 207 -18.77 -17.09 -16.55
N VAL A 208 -17.89 -16.26 -17.11
CA VAL A 208 -17.76 -14.84 -16.76
C VAL A 208 -19.06 -14.10 -17.03
N VAL A 209 -19.68 -14.30 -18.20
CA VAL A 209 -20.96 -13.66 -18.56
C VAL A 209 -22.08 -14.15 -17.64
N SER A 210 -22.13 -15.44 -17.31
CA SER A 210 -23.12 -16.00 -16.36
C SER A 210 -22.99 -15.37 -14.96
N VAL A 211 -21.75 -15.18 -14.48
CA VAL A 211 -21.48 -14.52 -13.19
C VAL A 211 -21.81 -13.02 -13.25
N ASP A 212 -21.48 -12.33 -14.34
CA ASP A 212 -21.80 -10.90 -14.48
C ASP A 212 -23.31 -10.67 -14.52
N ILE A 213 -24.05 -11.48 -15.29
CA ILE A 213 -25.53 -11.53 -15.29
C ILE A 213 -26.06 -11.79 -13.88
N LEU A 214 -25.53 -12.80 -13.18
CA LEU A 214 -25.93 -13.11 -11.80
C LEU A 214 -25.69 -11.92 -10.86
N SER A 215 -24.54 -11.27 -10.96
CA SER A 215 -24.13 -10.18 -10.07
C SER A 215 -24.89 -8.88 -10.32
N ARG A 216 -25.23 -8.57 -11.58
CA ARG A 216 -25.95 -7.35 -11.96
C ARG A 216 -27.46 -7.49 -11.86
N LEU A 217 -27.98 -8.70 -12.05
CA LEU A 217 -29.42 -8.96 -12.19
C LEU A 217 -30.00 -9.84 -11.06
N GLY A 218 -29.16 -10.29 -10.12
CA GLY A 218 -29.61 -10.98 -8.89
C GLY A 218 -30.30 -12.33 -9.12
N MET A 219 -30.07 -12.99 -10.26
CA MET A 219 -30.81 -14.19 -10.65
C MET A 219 -29.91 -15.37 -11.05
N GLY A 220 -30.00 -16.48 -10.30
CA GLY A 220 -29.26 -17.74 -10.51
C GLY A 220 -29.77 -18.63 -11.65
N VAL A 221 -30.45 -18.09 -12.65
CA VAL A 221 -31.25 -18.90 -13.60
C VAL A 221 -30.59 -19.06 -14.97
N ILE A 222 -29.74 -18.12 -15.39
CA ILE A 222 -29.06 -18.19 -16.70
C ILE A 222 -27.67 -18.80 -16.52
N GLY A 223 -27.61 -20.11 -16.70
CA GLY A 223 -26.36 -20.86 -16.66
C GLY A 223 -25.51 -20.64 -17.91
N LYS A 224 -24.21 -20.85 -17.73
CA LYS A 224 -23.19 -20.89 -18.79
C LYS A 224 -23.64 -21.63 -20.05
N ASP A 225 -24.35 -22.76 -19.91
CA ASP A 225 -24.81 -23.58 -21.03
C ASP A 225 -25.90 -22.89 -21.88
N THR A 226 -26.76 -22.08 -21.25
CA THR A 226 -27.77 -21.31 -21.97
C THR A 226 -27.13 -20.21 -22.81
N ILE A 227 -26.10 -19.55 -22.28
CA ILE A 227 -25.33 -18.53 -23.01
C ILE A 227 -24.59 -19.18 -24.19
N LYS A 228 -24.01 -20.36 -23.95
CA LYS A 228 -23.31 -21.14 -24.99
C LYS A 228 -24.25 -21.57 -26.11
N GLY A 229 -25.46 -22.00 -25.78
CA GLY A 229 -26.49 -22.33 -26.77
C GLY A 229 -26.93 -21.12 -27.58
N PHE A 230 -27.16 -19.97 -26.93
CA PHE A 230 -27.50 -18.71 -27.62
C PHE A 230 -26.42 -18.29 -28.62
N TYR A 231 -25.15 -18.32 -28.20
CA TYR A 231 -23.99 -18.01 -29.05
C TYR A 231 -23.90 -18.96 -30.26
N ARG A 232 -24.15 -20.26 -30.07
CA ARG A 232 -24.11 -21.26 -31.15
C ARG A 232 -25.32 -21.22 -32.08
N GLY A 233 -26.33 -20.41 -31.76
CA GLY A 233 -27.60 -20.44 -32.47
C GLY A 233 -28.39 -21.74 -32.25
N GLU A 234 -28.10 -22.46 -31.16
CA GLU A 234 -28.88 -23.63 -30.75
C GLU A 234 -30.27 -23.18 -30.30
N ASN A 235 -31.27 -24.03 -30.52
CA ASN A 235 -32.68 -23.72 -30.27
C ASN A 235 -32.88 -23.36 -28.79
N ILE A 236 -33.08 -22.07 -28.50
CA ILE A 236 -33.39 -21.59 -27.16
C ILE A 236 -34.74 -22.20 -26.82
N SER A 237 -34.75 -23.19 -25.93
CA SER A 237 -36.01 -23.85 -25.56
C SER A 237 -37.04 -22.81 -25.12
N SER A 238 -38.32 -23.04 -25.45
CA SER A 238 -39.43 -22.15 -25.07
C SER A 238 -39.39 -21.79 -23.59
N LYS A 239 -38.96 -22.74 -22.74
CA LYS A 239 -38.76 -22.55 -21.29
C LYS A 239 -37.73 -21.48 -20.92
N ASN A 240 -36.69 -21.28 -21.73
CA ASN A 240 -35.70 -20.23 -21.53
C ASN A 240 -36.22 -18.87 -22.02
N LEU A 241 -36.99 -18.85 -23.11
CA LEU A 241 -37.67 -17.64 -23.59
C LEU A 241 -38.78 -17.20 -22.63
N GLU A 242 -39.52 -18.13 -22.02
CA GLU A 242 -40.51 -17.86 -20.97
C GLU A 242 -39.88 -17.21 -19.73
N LYS A 243 -38.68 -17.65 -19.33
CA LYS A 243 -37.93 -17.04 -18.22
C LYS A 243 -37.46 -15.62 -18.55
N ILE A 244 -37.05 -15.38 -19.79
CA ILE A 244 -36.68 -14.05 -20.28
C ILE A 244 -37.92 -13.15 -20.39
N GLY A 245 -39.05 -13.67 -20.87
CA GLY A 245 -40.33 -12.96 -20.94
C GLY A 245 -40.86 -12.55 -19.57
N ALA A 246 -40.88 -13.48 -18.61
CA ALA A 246 -41.27 -13.20 -17.23
C ALA A 246 -40.40 -12.13 -16.56
N TRP A 247 -39.12 -12.02 -16.96
CA TRP A 247 -38.23 -10.96 -16.49
C TRP A 247 -38.57 -9.60 -17.11
N VAL A 248 -38.82 -9.52 -18.42
CA VAL A 248 -39.25 -8.26 -19.07
C VAL A 248 -40.49 -7.70 -18.36
N ASP A 249 -41.47 -8.56 -18.09
CA ASP A 249 -42.70 -8.16 -17.40
C ASP A 249 -42.45 -7.72 -15.94
N HIS A 250 -41.57 -8.41 -15.19
CA HIS A 250 -41.23 -8.05 -13.81
C HIS A 250 -40.42 -6.75 -13.69
N THR A 251 -39.68 -6.37 -14.74
CA THR A 251 -38.90 -5.12 -14.78
C THR A 251 -39.76 -3.92 -15.18
N HIS A 252 -40.85 -4.14 -15.93
CA HIS A 252 -41.85 -3.12 -16.25
C HIS A 252 -42.78 -2.79 -15.08
N LEU A 253 -43.02 -3.73 -14.15
CA LEU A 253 -43.84 -3.51 -12.96
C LEU A 253 -43.16 -2.69 -11.85
N HIS A 254 -41.83 -2.58 -11.84
CA HIS A 254 -41.08 -1.79 -10.85
C HIS A 254 -40.65 -0.40 -11.32
N ARG A 255 -41.13 0.04 -12.50
CA ARG A 255 -40.75 1.32 -13.11
C ARG A 255 -41.90 2.33 -13.23
N TYR A 256 -43.01 2.09 -12.52
CA TYR A 256 -44.07 3.06 -12.24
C TYR A 256 -44.22 3.27 -10.73
#